data_AF-Q214C3-F1
#
_entry.id   AF-Q214C3-F1
#
_cell.length_a   1.000
_cell.length_b   1.000
_cell.length_c   1.000
_cell.angle_alpha   90.00
_cell.angle_beta   90.00
_cell.angle_gamma   90.00
#
_symmetry.space_group_name_H-M   'P 1'
#
loop_
_entity.id
_entity.type
_entity.pdbx_description
1 polymer ?
#
loop_
_entity_poly.entity_id
_entity_poly.type
_entity_poly.pdbx_seq_one_letter_code
_entity_poly.pdbx_strand_id
1 'polypeptide(L)'
;MRTRSRQRAQAITRRGILAGMMACSTGAWAAAVEQAVRNNSTGAAPPRLDVPAGSCDSHHQIYDERFPASPHWRQGIAAGATVADYRLLQRRLGTSRSVVVQPSTYGIDNRCLVDALGPLGPGSRGVTVVDTDVGDKELRALTEAGERAIRVNSCLPRPGGRRHRRC
;
A
#
# COMPACT_ATOMS: atom_id res chain seq x y z
N MET A 1 29.98 66.44 7.41
CA MET A 1 28.79 65.60 7.72
C MET A 1 28.17 65.11 6.41
N ARG A 2 28.46 63.87 6.00
CA ARG A 2 27.72 62.93 5.11
C ARG A 2 28.69 61.90 4.52
N THR A 3 28.85 60.78 5.22
CA THR A 3 29.59 59.59 4.79
C THR A 3 28.77 58.79 3.79
N ARG A 4 29.29 58.60 2.57
CA ARG A 4 28.74 57.64 1.58
C ARG A 4 29.06 56.21 2.04
N SER A 5 28.04 55.43 2.39
CA SER A 5 28.19 54.00 2.66
C SER A 5 28.44 53.24 1.35
N ARG A 6 29.52 52.47 1.31
CA ARG A 6 29.81 51.52 0.22
C ARG A 6 29.06 50.22 0.53
N GLN A 7 27.99 49.93 -0.19
CA GLN A 7 27.44 48.57 -0.23
C GLN A 7 28.40 47.68 -1.04
N ARG A 8 29.07 46.74 -0.36
CA ARG A 8 29.80 45.65 -1.00
C ARG A 8 28.80 44.57 -1.41
N ALA A 9 28.55 44.41 -2.71
CA ALA A 9 27.87 43.25 -3.24
C ALA A 9 28.73 42.00 -2.96
N GLN A 10 28.20 41.07 -2.15
CA GLN A 10 28.84 39.77 -1.92
C GLN A 10 28.65 38.91 -3.16
N ALA A 11 29.74 38.63 -3.88
CA ALA A 11 29.71 37.78 -5.07
C ALA A 11 29.50 36.31 -4.66
N ILE A 12 28.39 35.74 -5.10
CA ILE A 12 28.07 34.31 -4.96
C ILE A 12 29.11 33.54 -5.79
N THR A 13 29.96 32.75 -5.12
CA THR A 13 31.01 31.96 -5.78
C THR A 13 30.52 30.52 -6.05
N ARG A 14 30.98 29.93 -7.17
CA ARG A 14 30.62 28.57 -7.62
C ARG A 14 30.82 27.48 -6.56
N ARG A 15 31.75 27.67 -5.61
CA ARG A 15 31.97 26.76 -4.48
C ARG A 15 30.81 26.75 -3.47
N GLY A 16 30.11 27.87 -3.30
CA GLY A 16 28.91 27.94 -2.44
C GLY A 16 27.71 27.19 -3.01
N ILE A 17 27.65 27.02 -4.34
CA ILE A 17 26.55 26.33 -5.02
C ILE A 17 26.68 24.80 -4.88
N LEU A 18 27.89 24.25 -4.95
CA LEU A 18 28.12 22.80 -4.84
C LEU A 18 27.92 22.25 -3.41
N ALA A 19 28.18 23.05 -2.37
CA ALA A 19 27.94 22.64 -0.98
C ALA A 19 26.44 22.59 -0.62
N GLY A 20 25.60 23.41 -1.27
CA GLY A 20 24.15 23.44 -1.01
C GLY A 20 23.36 22.31 -1.67
N MET A 21 23.86 21.73 -2.78
CA MET A 21 23.13 20.71 -3.53
C MET A 21 23.14 19.31 -2.90
N MET A 22 24.09 19.01 -2.02
CA MET A 22 24.24 17.66 -1.44
C MET A 22 23.38 17.42 -0.19
N ALA A 23 22.91 18.48 0.47
CA ALA A 23 22.10 18.39 1.70
C ALA A 23 20.59 18.34 1.44
N CYS A 24 20.11 18.75 0.26
CA CYS A 24 18.68 18.83 -0.05
C CYS A 24 18.07 17.53 -0.60
N SER A 25 18.88 16.53 -0.96
CA SER A 25 18.38 15.31 -1.60
C SER A 25 17.82 14.28 -0.60
N THR A 26 18.38 14.16 0.61
CA THR A 26 17.92 13.14 1.58
C THR A 26 16.62 13.55 2.27
N GLY A 27 16.45 14.83 2.62
CA GLY A 27 15.24 15.33 3.29
C GLY A 27 13.99 15.31 2.41
N ALA A 28 14.14 15.58 1.11
CA ALA A 28 13.03 15.57 0.15
C ALA A 28 12.48 14.15 -0.09
N TRP A 29 13.35 13.14 -0.10
CA TRP A 29 12.93 11.73 -0.24
C TRP A 29 12.18 11.23 1.00
N ALA A 30 12.66 11.55 2.21
CA ALA A 30 11.98 11.18 3.45
C ALA A 30 10.58 11.82 3.57
N ALA A 31 10.47 13.11 3.23
CA ALA A 31 9.20 13.83 3.26
C ALA A 31 8.19 13.32 2.20
N ALA A 32 8.64 12.93 1.01
CA ALA A 32 7.77 12.35 -0.02
C ALA A 32 7.25 10.96 0.38
N VAL A 33 8.09 10.13 1.03
CA VAL A 33 7.68 8.84 1.61
C VAL A 33 6.63 9.01 2.70
N GLU A 34 6.77 10.05 3.52
CA GLU A 34 5.84 10.37 4.60
C GLU A 34 4.47 10.84 4.10
N GLN A 35 4.43 11.56 2.97
CA GLN A 35 3.20 12.12 2.41
C GLN A 35 2.23 11.06 1.85
N ALA A 36 2.72 10.00 1.21
CA ALA A 36 1.85 8.98 0.60
C ALA A 36 1.21 8.01 1.62
N VAL A 37 1.82 7.82 2.80
CA VAL A 37 1.19 7.05 3.90
C VAL A 37 -0.03 7.78 4.50
N ARG A 38 -0.10 9.12 4.39
CA ARG A 38 -1.14 9.93 5.05
C ARG A 38 -2.57 9.59 4.62
N ASN A 39 -2.77 9.02 3.44
CA ASN A 39 -4.12 8.87 2.90
C ASN A 39 -4.99 7.84 3.65
N ASN A 40 -4.37 6.88 4.36
CA ASN A 40 -5.07 5.81 5.07
C ASN A 40 -4.74 5.72 6.58
N SER A 41 -4.06 6.73 7.14
CA SER A 41 -3.78 6.81 8.58
C SER A 41 -3.85 8.23 9.10
N THR A 42 -4.54 8.44 10.21
CA THR A 42 -4.60 9.75 10.90
C THR A 42 -3.31 10.10 11.65
N GLY A 43 -2.43 9.12 11.88
CA GLY A 43 -1.12 9.34 12.51
C GLY A 43 0.00 9.39 11.49
N ALA A 44 1.03 10.21 11.74
CA ALA A 44 2.25 10.29 10.92
C ALA A 44 3.51 9.69 11.60
N ALA A 45 3.54 9.64 12.93
CA ALA A 45 4.70 9.13 13.67
C ALA A 45 4.85 7.59 13.60
N PRO A 46 6.06 7.04 13.67
CA PRO A 46 6.26 5.60 13.82
C PRO A 46 5.59 5.07 15.11
N PRO A 47 5.24 3.77 15.16
CA PRO A 47 4.75 3.15 16.39
C PRO A 47 5.74 3.33 17.53
N ARG A 48 5.24 3.46 18.77
CA ARG A 48 6.10 3.55 19.97
C ARG A 48 6.75 2.21 20.35
N LEU A 49 6.18 1.11 19.86
CA LEU A 49 6.66 -0.24 20.10
C LEU A 49 7.35 -0.73 18.83
N ASP A 50 8.60 -1.16 18.96
CA ASP A 50 9.31 -1.82 17.89
C ASP A 50 8.72 -3.22 17.68
N VAL A 51 8.40 -3.54 16.42
CA VAL A 51 7.93 -4.88 16.09
C VAL A 51 9.10 -5.87 16.07
N PRO A 52 8.95 -7.08 16.64
CA PRO A 52 9.99 -8.10 16.57
C PRO A 52 10.39 -8.44 15.13
N ALA A 53 11.65 -8.84 14.93
CA ALA A 53 12.12 -9.30 13.63
C ALA A 53 11.24 -10.44 13.10
N GLY A 54 10.88 -10.38 11.81
CA GLY A 54 10.00 -11.38 11.21
C GLY A 54 8.51 -11.17 11.45
N SER A 55 8.09 -10.05 12.05
CA SER A 55 6.68 -9.73 12.25
C SER A 55 5.91 -9.65 10.92
N CYS A 56 4.67 -10.12 10.97
CA CYS A 56 3.78 -10.22 9.83
C CYS A 56 2.55 -9.34 10.00
N ASP A 57 2.31 -8.45 9.05
CA ASP A 57 1.01 -7.83 8.90
C ASP A 57 0.05 -8.87 8.30
N SER A 58 -0.87 -9.37 9.11
CA SER A 58 -1.71 -10.51 8.75
C SER A 58 -3.00 -10.14 8.02
N HIS A 59 -3.26 -8.84 7.80
CA HIS A 59 -4.46 -8.40 7.09
C HIS A 59 -4.30 -7.00 6.51
N HIS A 60 -4.10 -6.92 5.20
CA HIS A 60 -4.23 -5.68 4.45
C HIS A 60 -4.80 -5.99 3.06
N GLN A 61 -5.20 -4.95 2.35
CA GLN A 61 -5.82 -5.05 1.03
C GLN A 61 -5.09 -4.11 0.09
N ILE A 62 -4.97 -4.53 -1.17
CA ILE A 62 -4.42 -3.70 -2.25
C ILE A 62 -5.56 -3.28 -3.17
N TYR A 63 -5.55 -2.01 -3.54
CA TYR A 63 -6.46 -1.42 -4.51
C TYR A 63 -5.63 -0.79 -5.63
N ASP A 64 -6.02 -1.11 -6.85
CA ASP A 64 -5.43 -0.60 -8.07
C ASP A 64 -6.52 -0.46 -9.14
N GLU A 65 -6.56 0.73 -9.76
CA GLU A 65 -7.57 1.09 -10.77
C GLU A 65 -7.37 0.38 -12.10
N ARG A 66 -6.20 -0.25 -12.33
CA ARG A 66 -5.95 -1.11 -13.50
C ARG A 66 -6.89 -2.31 -13.56
N PHE A 67 -7.45 -2.72 -12.42
CA PHE A 67 -8.36 -3.86 -12.32
C PHE A 67 -9.80 -3.36 -12.11
N PRO A 68 -10.77 -3.87 -12.89
CA PRO A 68 -12.15 -3.42 -12.77
C PRO A 68 -12.76 -3.87 -11.45
N ALA A 69 -13.54 -2.98 -10.82
CA ALA A 69 -14.38 -3.38 -9.70
C ALA A 69 -15.43 -4.40 -10.17
N SER A 70 -15.80 -5.32 -9.27
CA SER A 70 -16.82 -6.31 -9.55
C SER A 70 -18.19 -5.63 -9.76
N PRO A 71 -19.07 -6.17 -10.64
CA PRO A 71 -20.37 -5.57 -10.92
C PRO A 71 -21.29 -5.36 -9.70
N HIS A 72 -21.06 -6.11 -8.62
CA HIS A 72 -21.83 -5.98 -7.39
C HIS A 72 -21.37 -4.81 -6.48
N TRP A 73 -20.19 -4.24 -6.74
CA TRP A 73 -19.61 -3.16 -5.97
C TRP A 73 -19.96 -1.79 -6.57
N ARG A 74 -20.50 -0.89 -5.76
CA ARG A 74 -20.99 0.43 -6.22
C ARG A 74 -20.24 1.63 -5.65
N GLN A 75 -19.30 1.40 -4.74
CA GLN A 75 -18.64 2.45 -3.95
C GLN A 75 -17.34 2.97 -4.59
N GLY A 76 -16.98 2.47 -5.78
CA GLY A 76 -15.70 2.80 -6.43
C GLY A 76 -14.50 2.08 -5.82
N ILE A 77 -13.32 2.26 -6.43
CA ILE A 77 -12.05 1.71 -5.96
C ILE A 77 -11.40 2.73 -5.02
N ALA A 78 -10.92 2.27 -3.86
CA ALA A 78 -10.25 3.15 -2.91
C ALA A 78 -8.91 3.64 -3.47
N ALA A 79 -8.66 4.95 -3.38
CA ALA A 79 -7.39 5.54 -3.78
C ALA A 79 -6.31 5.37 -2.69
N GLY A 80 -5.03 5.42 -3.08
CA GLY A 80 -3.89 5.44 -2.15
C GLY A 80 -3.66 4.13 -1.39
N ALA A 81 -4.05 3.00 -1.97
CA ALA A 81 -3.85 1.68 -1.39
C ALA A 81 -3.18 0.71 -2.38
N THR A 82 -2.29 1.24 -3.23
CA THR A 82 -1.47 0.43 -4.13
C THR A 82 -0.38 -0.32 -3.37
N VAL A 83 0.33 -1.23 -4.05
CA VAL A 83 1.50 -1.90 -3.45
C VAL A 83 2.57 -0.90 -3.03
N ALA A 84 2.78 0.16 -3.82
CA ALA A 84 3.74 1.20 -3.49
C ALA A 84 3.36 1.92 -2.18
N ASP A 85 2.08 2.26 -2.03
CA ASP A 85 1.57 2.88 -0.81
C ASP A 85 1.74 1.96 0.40
N TYR A 86 1.38 0.67 0.24
CA TYR A 86 1.55 -0.32 1.30
C TYR A 86 3.01 -0.48 1.71
N ARG A 87 3.96 -0.47 0.79
CA ARG A 87 5.40 -0.59 1.13
C ARG A 87 5.88 0.57 1.99
N LEU A 88 5.33 1.77 1.83
CA LEU A 88 5.63 2.90 2.70
C LEU A 88 5.11 2.64 4.12
N LEU A 89 3.87 2.16 4.23
CA LEU A 89 3.26 1.78 5.51
C LEU A 89 4.04 0.63 6.18
N GLN A 90 4.38 -0.41 5.42
CA GLN A 90 5.10 -1.57 5.91
C GLN A 90 6.45 -1.19 6.51
N ARG A 91 7.20 -0.29 5.85
CA ARG A 91 8.47 0.26 6.37
C ARG A 91 8.25 1.03 7.66
N ARG A 92 7.20 1.83 7.74
CA ARG A 92 6.86 2.60 8.95
C ARG A 92 6.46 1.69 10.12
N LEU A 93 5.75 0.59 9.85
CA LEU A 93 5.35 -0.38 10.87
C LEU A 93 6.48 -1.32 11.27
N GLY A 94 7.52 -1.47 10.45
CA GLY A 94 8.67 -2.35 10.70
C GLY A 94 8.43 -3.83 10.41
N THR A 95 7.26 -4.21 9.88
CA THR A 95 6.94 -5.59 9.54
C THR A 95 7.72 -6.04 8.29
N SER A 96 8.12 -7.31 8.23
CA SER A 96 8.85 -7.86 7.08
C SER A 96 8.03 -8.84 6.23
N ARG A 97 6.93 -9.36 6.78
CA ARG A 97 6.00 -10.27 6.10
C ARG A 97 4.62 -9.63 5.99
N SER A 98 3.83 -10.05 5.00
CA SER A 98 2.46 -9.57 4.90
C SER A 98 1.49 -10.60 4.30
N VAL A 99 0.22 -10.49 4.65
CA VAL A 99 -0.86 -11.28 4.08
C VAL A 99 -1.85 -10.34 3.42
N VAL A 100 -1.91 -10.42 2.09
CA VAL A 100 -2.82 -9.63 1.27
C VAL A 100 -4.14 -10.38 1.16
N VAL A 101 -5.24 -9.71 1.49
CA VAL A 101 -6.56 -10.31 1.51
C VAL A 101 -7.40 -9.71 0.38
N GLN A 102 -8.05 -10.57 -0.41
CA GLN A 102 -8.93 -10.14 -1.49
C GLN A 102 -10.07 -9.25 -0.95
N PRO A 103 -10.16 -7.97 -1.36
CA PRO A 103 -11.24 -7.09 -0.97
C PRO A 103 -12.53 -7.47 -1.70
N SER A 104 -13.69 -7.16 -1.11
CA SER A 104 -14.98 -7.42 -1.75
C SER A 104 -15.15 -6.61 -3.04
N THR A 105 -14.43 -5.50 -3.19
CA THR A 105 -14.43 -4.62 -4.37
C THR A 105 -14.18 -5.37 -5.68
N TYR A 106 -13.28 -6.36 -5.68
CA TYR A 106 -12.97 -7.15 -6.87
C TYR A 106 -13.75 -8.47 -6.95
N GLY A 107 -14.52 -8.83 -5.92
CA GLY A 107 -15.28 -10.08 -5.88
C GLY A 107 -14.36 -11.30 -6.00
N ILE A 108 -14.69 -12.21 -6.93
CA ILE A 108 -13.90 -13.41 -7.25
C ILE A 108 -12.76 -13.15 -8.25
N ASP A 109 -12.60 -11.92 -8.73
CA ASP A 109 -11.49 -11.56 -9.63
C ASP A 109 -10.23 -11.26 -8.81
N ASN A 110 -9.38 -12.28 -8.65
CA ASN A 110 -8.17 -12.19 -7.83
C ASN A 110 -6.95 -11.65 -8.60
N ARG A 111 -7.12 -11.12 -9.82
CA ARG A 111 -5.97 -10.67 -10.64
C ARG A 111 -5.18 -9.52 -9.98
N CYS A 112 -5.87 -8.59 -9.32
CA CYS A 112 -5.22 -7.51 -8.57
C CYS A 112 -4.37 -8.05 -7.41
N LEU A 113 -4.91 -9.02 -6.67
CA LEU A 113 -4.23 -9.70 -5.58
C LEU A 113 -2.98 -10.45 -6.07
N VAL A 114 -3.11 -11.22 -7.16
CA VAL A 114 -2.00 -11.98 -7.75
C VAL A 114 -0.92 -11.05 -8.29
N ASP A 115 -1.29 -9.96 -8.97
CA ASP A 115 -0.34 -8.93 -9.44
C ASP A 115 0.42 -8.30 -8.27
N ALA A 116 -0.25 -8.08 -7.14
CA ALA A 116 0.36 -7.48 -5.95
C ALA A 116 1.41 -8.38 -5.29
N LEU A 117 1.28 -9.71 -5.35
CA LEU A 117 2.21 -10.63 -4.70
C LEU A 117 3.61 -10.59 -5.31
N GLY A 118 3.75 -10.33 -6.61
CA GLY A 118 5.05 -10.24 -7.27
C GLY A 118 5.94 -9.15 -6.67
N PRO A 119 5.52 -7.86 -6.69
CA PRO A 119 6.27 -6.76 -6.09
C PRO A 119 6.37 -6.82 -4.56
N LEU A 120 5.44 -7.51 -3.88
CA LEU A 120 5.53 -7.78 -2.44
C LEU A 120 6.57 -8.85 -2.09
N GLY A 121 6.90 -9.72 -3.03
CA GLY A 121 7.99 -10.67 -2.92
C GLY A 121 7.69 -11.86 -2.01
N PRO A 122 8.69 -12.72 -1.75
CA PRO A 122 8.50 -14.04 -1.15
C PRO A 122 8.06 -14.01 0.33
N GLY A 123 8.14 -12.85 0.98
CA GLY A 123 7.67 -12.65 2.36
C GLY A 123 6.15 -12.49 2.47
N SER A 124 5.43 -12.44 1.35
CA SER A 124 3.99 -12.19 1.31
C SER A 124 3.18 -13.37 0.81
N ARG A 125 1.94 -13.51 1.29
CA ARG A 125 0.98 -14.54 0.88
C ARG A 125 -0.39 -13.92 0.61
N GLY A 126 -1.15 -14.55 -0.28
CA GLY A 126 -2.51 -14.11 -0.61
C GLY A 126 -3.60 -14.92 0.09
N VAL A 127 -4.73 -14.25 0.31
CA VAL A 127 -6.01 -14.86 0.67
C VAL A 127 -7.04 -14.48 -0.40
N THR A 128 -7.39 -15.45 -1.24
CA THR A 128 -8.25 -15.30 -2.41
C THR A 128 -9.74 -15.42 -2.06
N VAL A 129 -10.63 -14.97 -2.95
CA VAL A 129 -12.06 -15.34 -2.93
C VAL A 129 -12.34 -16.10 -4.22
N VAL A 130 -12.94 -17.27 -4.09
CA VAL A 130 -13.28 -18.16 -5.21
C VAL A 130 -14.78 -18.45 -5.21
N ASP A 131 -15.32 -18.85 -6.35
CA ASP A 131 -16.68 -19.38 -6.44
C ASP A 131 -16.75 -20.78 -5.79
N THR A 132 -17.97 -21.20 -5.49
CA THR A 132 -18.30 -22.53 -4.96
C THR A 132 -18.03 -23.67 -5.94
N ASP A 133 -17.97 -23.40 -7.24
CA ASP A 133 -17.70 -24.38 -8.30
C ASP A 133 -16.23 -24.41 -8.76
N VAL A 134 -15.34 -23.69 -8.07
CA VAL A 134 -13.91 -23.63 -8.39
C VAL A 134 -13.28 -25.03 -8.48
N GLY A 135 -12.59 -25.30 -9.58
CA GLY A 135 -11.94 -26.60 -9.81
C GLY A 135 -10.53 -26.67 -9.23
N ASP A 136 -10.06 -27.88 -8.94
CA ASP A 136 -8.71 -28.13 -8.40
C ASP A 136 -7.57 -27.53 -9.24
N LYS A 137 -7.73 -27.48 -10.58
CA LYS A 137 -6.74 -26.89 -11.47
C LYS A 137 -6.54 -25.41 -11.20
N GLU A 138 -7.63 -24.69 -10.95
CA GLU A 138 -7.59 -23.27 -10.63
C GLU A 138 -7.03 -23.03 -9.24
N LEU A 139 -7.41 -23.85 -8.24
CA LEU A 139 -6.83 -23.80 -6.89
C LEU A 139 -5.31 -24.05 -6.90
N ARG A 140 -4.83 -24.97 -7.75
CA ARG A 140 -3.40 -25.21 -7.96
C ARG A 140 -2.71 -23.99 -8.56
N ALA A 141 -3.28 -23.38 -9.60
CA ALA A 141 -2.73 -22.16 -10.20
C ALA A 141 -2.65 -20.99 -9.20
N LEU A 142 -3.68 -20.81 -8.36
CA LEU A 142 -3.68 -19.81 -7.28
C LEU A 142 -2.58 -20.11 -6.25
N THR A 143 -2.39 -21.38 -5.89
CA THR A 143 -1.33 -21.79 -4.96
C THR A 143 0.06 -21.51 -5.51
N GLU A 144 0.28 -21.75 -6.80
CA GLU A 144 1.52 -21.44 -7.52
C GLU A 144 1.77 -19.92 -7.59
N ALA A 145 0.72 -19.12 -7.71
CA ALA A 145 0.78 -17.66 -7.66
C ALA A 145 1.09 -17.08 -6.26
N GLY A 146 1.04 -17.90 -5.21
CA GLY A 146 1.36 -17.49 -3.84
C GLY A 146 0.16 -17.34 -2.89
N GLU A 147 -1.05 -17.65 -3.36
CA GLU A 147 -2.24 -17.75 -2.54
C GLU A 147 -2.15 -18.95 -1.59
N ARG A 148 -2.67 -18.82 -0.36
CA ARG A 148 -2.62 -19.89 0.65
C ARG A 148 -3.92 -20.12 1.41
N ALA A 149 -4.92 -19.27 1.23
CA ALA A 149 -6.19 -19.41 1.91
C ALA A 149 -7.33 -18.80 1.10
N ILE A 150 -8.55 -19.17 1.46
CA ILE A 150 -9.79 -18.61 0.89
C ILE A 150 -10.47 -17.77 1.95
N ARG A 151 -10.95 -16.59 1.56
CA ARG A 151 -11.77 -15.71 2.41
C ARG A 151 -13.25 -16.03 2.19
N VAL A 152 -13.94 -16.34 3.28
CA VAL A 152 -15.41 -16.48 3.30
C VAL A 152 -16.01 -15.23 3.92
N ASN A 153 -16.85 -14.50 3.16
CA ASN A 153 -17.54 -13.33 3.66
C ASN A 153 -19.04 -13.62 3.87
N SER A 154 -19.46 -13.76 5.12
CA SER A 154 -20.85 -14.05 5.50
C SER A 154 -21.81 -12.86 5.29
N CYS A 155 -21.26 -11.68 4.99
CA CYS A 155 -21.98 -10.42 4.91
C CYS A 155 -22.45 -10.04 3.49
N LEU A 156 -22.01 -10.77 2.46
CA LEU A 156 -22.49 -10.56 1.09
C LEU A 156 -23.80 -11.32 0.87
N PRO A 157 -24.76 -10.77 0.10
CA PRO A 157 -26.01 -11.47 -0.17
C PRO A 157 -25.71 -12.77 -0.92
N ARG A 158 -25.96 -13.90 -0.28
CA ARG A 158 -26.03 -15.20 -0.96
C ARG A 158 -27.20 -15.17 -1.96
N PRO A 159 -27.11 -15.88 -3.10
CA PRO A 159 -28.30 -16.22 -3.87
C PRO A 159 -29.31 -16.89 -2.91
N GLY A 160 -30.45 -16.24 -2.66
CA GLY A 160 -31.50 -16.72 -1.74
C GLY A 160 -31.32 -16.40 -0.24
N GLY A 161 -30.25 -15.73 0.19
CA GLY A 161 -30.05 -15.34 1.59
C GLY A 161 -30.61 -13.95 1.92
N ARG A 162 -31.36 -13.81 3.03
CA ARG A 162 -31.82 -12.48 3.49
C ARG A 162 -30.61 -11.58 3.79
N ARG A 163 -30.62 -10.35 3.26
CA ARG A 163 -29.61 -9.32 3.53
C ARG A 163 -29.46 -9.11 5.03
N HIS A 164 -28.28 -9.39 5.59
CA HIS A 164 -27.93 -8.86 6.90
C HIS A 164 -27.69 -7.36 6.75
N ARG A 165 -28.57 -6.55 7.36
CA ARG A 165 -28.56 -5.07 7.28
C ARG A 165 -27.36 -4.39 7.98
N ARG A 166 -26.31 -5.13 8.33
CA ARG A 166 -25.14 -4.64 9.07
C ARG A 166 -23.84 -5.03 8.38
N CYS A 167 -23.86 -4.85 7.07
CA CYS A 167 -22.74 -4.81 6.14
C CYS A 167 -23.19 -3.78 5.08
#